data_AF-A0A1W9M9X4-F1
#
_entry.id   AF-A0A1W9M9X4-F1
#
_cell.length_a   1.000
_cell.length_b   1.000
_cell.length_c   1.000
_cell.angle_alpha   90.00
_cell.angle_beta   90.00
_cell.angle_gamma   90.00
#
_symmetry.space_group_name_H-M   'P 1'
#
loop_
_entity.id
_entity.type
_entity.pdbx_description
1 polymer ?
#
loop_
_entity_poly.entity_id
_entity_poly.type
_entity_poly.pdbx_seq_one_letter_code
_entity_poly.pdbx_strand_id
1 'polypeptide(L)'
;MSDFLQAMGGIFLSVVFIAVLTGLYFWFKWKKIKNGFSASKAPTPSRIHLVPDAEPDWVTEDAAEQAVSAFSSLGFTDVGAYRIREMKNVKLFGLIHPQEQITAVVYKHEDVGIWSDVYVECENGESLTVSNAPLGGEMDVRPNARKIIVKGLDEIQLVEKAKQERKRYPCKPVSAENFASEFERSYAEDMDWRNSRGTTKEEIFRIAENMEGDFSDNDIDAVYLQSLQNGIERLNEECIQVFIETTDMRVSEWEKIRDNIFTVHEKIPPEMLLEYIENYIALSETESAQAESFIDHDKPVNELFEAINERLPEDMKSKKVGQVSEPVKADIYAFPDSGDEY
;
A
#
# COMPACT_ATOMS: atom_id res chain seq x y z
N MET A 1 0.06 12.39 -34.38
CA MET A 1 0.12 10.92 -34.17
C MET A 1 1.43 10.47 -33.52
N SER A 2 2.24 11.40 -32.97
CA SER A 2 3.51 11.09 -32.28
C SER A 2 3.38 11.09 -30.75
N ASP A 3 2.24 11.53 -30.21
CA ASP A 3 2.06 11.74 -28.76
C ASP A 3 1.29 10.61 -28.07
N PHE A 4 1.04 9.50 -28.77
CA PHE A 4 0.36 8.31 -28.23
C PHE A 4 1.33 7.18 -27.83
N LEU A 5 2.62 7.30 -28.16
CA LEU A 5 3.65 6.30 -27.80
C LEU A 5 4.52 6.67 -26.60
N GLN A 6 4.31 7.83 -25.96
CA GLN A 6 5.04 8.24 -24.75
C GLN A 6 4.35 7.85 -23.43
N ALA A 7 3.26 7.08 -23.48
CA ALA A 7 2.44 6.76 -22.31
C ALA A 7 2.54 5.30 -21.80
N MET A 8 3.51 4.51 -22.25
CA MET A 8 3.66 3.13 -21.76
C MET A 8 5.09 2.84 -21.35
N GLY A 9 5.29 2.74 -20.04
CA GLY A 9 6.58 2.36 -19.50
C GLY A 9 6.61 2.32 -17.98
N GLY A 10 5.58 1.78 -17.34
CA GLY A 10 5.77 1.20 -16.01
C GLY A 10 6.67 -0.05 -16.13
N ILE A 11 7.51 -0.56 -15.22
CA ILE A 11 7.08 -1.37 -14.06
C ILE A 11 8.27 -1.79 -13.08
N PHE A 12 8.29 -2.82 -12.23
CA PHE A 12 7.96 -2.82 -10.80
C PHE A 12 9.01 -3.45 -9.77
N LEU A 13 9.74 -2.71 -8.91
CA LEU A 13 10.51 -3.28 -7.75
C LEU A 13 9.76 -3.58 -6.41
N SER A 14 8.52 -3.16 -6.24
CA SER A 14 7.86 -2.99 -4.92
C SER A 14 6.91 -4.09 -4.45
N VAL A 15 6.48 -5.00 -5.33
CA VAL A 15 5.37 -5.94 -5.05
C VAL A 15 5.73 -6.88 -3.91
N VAL A 16 7.00 -7.30 -3.87
CA VAL A 16 7.46 -8.17 -2.80
C VAL A 16 7.53 -7.43 -1.51
N PHE A 17 8.12 -6.24 -1.54
CA PHE A 17 8.20 -5.35 -0.43
C PHE A 17 6.82 -5.09 0.20
N ILE A 18 5.79 -4.78 -0.60
CA ILE A 18 4.43 -4.58 -0.11
C ILE A 18 3.84 -5.85 0.49
N ALA A 19 3.95 -6.99 -0.19
CA ALA A 19 3.41 -8.23 0.37
C ALA A 19 4.18 -8.70 1.61
N VAL A 20 5.48 -8.39 1.73
CA VAL A 20 6.28 -8.59 2.95
C VAL A 20 5.77 -7.67 4.04
N LEU A 21 5.58 -6.37 3.78
CA LEU A 21 5.04 -5.42 4.74
C LEU A 21 3.62 -5.78 5.19
N THR A 22 2.77 -6.23 4.29
CA THR A 22 1.42 -6.67 4.63
C THR A 22 1.45 -7.98 5.42
N GLY A 23 2.27 -8.95 5.01
CA GLY A 23 2.50 -10.17 5.79
C GLY A 23 3.06 -9.89 7.18
N LEU A 24 3.97 -8.92 7.30
CA LEU A 24 4.53 -8.43 8.56
C LEU A 24 3.50 -7.74 9.41
N TYR A 25 2.69 -6.87 8.82
CA TYR A 25 1.56 -6.24 9.47
C TYR A 25 0.67 -7.31 10.12
N PHE A 26 0.27 -8.34 9.37
CA PHE A 26 -0.52 -9.45 9.91
C PHE A 26 0.23 -10.28 10.95
N TRP A 27 1.53 -10.54 10.76
CA TRP A 27 2.38 -11.25 11.73
C TRP A 27 2.45 -10.52 13.08
N PHE A 28 2.76 -9.22 13.04
CA PHE A 28 2.77 -8.38 14.24
C PHE A 28 1.40 -8.33 14.89
N LYS A 29 0.31 -8.30 14.11
CA LYS A 29 -1.06 -8.28 14.64
C LYS A 29 -1.41 -9.58 15.35
N TRP A 30 -1.08 -10.75 14.82
CA TRP A 30 -1.34 -12.01 15.51
C TRP A 30 -0.46 -12.23 16.73
N LYS A 31 0.82 -11.84 16.66
CA LYS A 31 1.68 -11.79 17.85
C LYS A 31 1.07 -10.88 18.93
N LYS A 32 0.32 -9.85 18.54
CA LYS A 32 -0.35 -8.90 19.44
C LYS A 32 -1.72 -9.34 19.94
N ILE A 33 -2.53 -10.02 19.13
CA ILE A 33 -3.77 -10.69 19.60
C ILE A 33 -3.41 -11.68 20.71
N LYS A 34 -2.32 -12.44 20.55
CA LYS A 34 -1.78 -13.32 21.59
C LYS A 34 -1.27 -12.57 22.84
N ASN A 35 -0.87 -11.30 22.71
CA ASN A 35 -0.21 -10.52 23.78
C ASN A 35 -1.04 -9.33 24.33
N GLY A 36 -2.29 -9.15 23.90
CA GLY A 36 -3.20 -8.11 24.40
C GLY A 36 -2.76 -6.65 24.20
N PHE A 37 -1.91 -6.35 23.22
CA PHE A 37 -1.30 -5.02 23.02
C PHE A 37 -1.72 -4.36 21.71
N SER A 38 -2.02 -3.05 21.71
CA SER A 38 -2.37 -2.31 20.49
C SER A 38 -1.16 -2.13 19.56
N ALA A 39 -1.36 -2.33 18.25
CA ALA A 39 -0.33 -2.11 17.24
C ALA A 39 -0.23 -0.64 16.84
N SER A 40 0.95 -0.20 16.36
CA SER A 40 1.10 1.09 15.70
C SER A 40 0.07 1.23 14.58
N LYS A 41 -0.61 2.37 14.57
CA LYS A 41 -1.74 2.69 13.69
C LYS A 41 -1.35 2.99 12.25
N ALA A 42 -0.07 3.11 11.91
CA ALA A 42 0.32 3.62 10.60
C ALA A 42 -0.04 2.61 9.49
N PRO A 43 -0.99 2.92 8.60
CA PRO A 43 -1.32 2.05 7.47
C PRO A 43 -0.17 2.08 6.46
N THR A 44 -0.04 1.02 5.65
CA THR A 44 0.97 0.94 4.58
C THR A 44 0.68 2.03 3.54
N PRO A 45 1.54 3.05 3.35
CA PRO A 45 1.24 4.18 2.46
C PRO A 45 1.06 3.72 1.01
N SER A 46 0.21 4.38 0.20
CA SER A 46 0.08 4.03 -1.24
C SER A 46 1.19 4.58 -2.11
N ARG A 47 1.94 5.56 -1.63
CA ARG A 47 3.05 6.19 -2.33
C ARG A 47 4.25 6.23 -1.41
N ILE A 48 5.44 6.11 -2.00
CA ILE A 48 6.69 6.21 -1.28
C ILE A 48 7.68 7.08 -2.04
N HIS A 49 8.63 7.63 -1.30
CA HIS A 49 9.78 8.34 -1.86
C HIS A 49 11.08 7.79 -1.29
N LEU A 50 11.98 7.38 -2.18
CA LEU A 50 13.34 6.98 -1.86
C LEU A 50 14.21 8.21 -1.70
N VAL A 51 14.79 8.34 -0.50
CA VAL A 51 15.75 9.39 -0.17
C VAL A 51 17.12 8.74 -0.07
N PRO A 52 18.12 9.15 -0.88
CA PRO A 52 19.47 8.62 -0.77
C PRO A 52 20.00 8.68 0.66
N ASP A 53 20.60 7.59 1.09
CA ASP A 53 21.26 7.49 2.39
C ASP A 53 22.77 7.59 2.19
N ALA A 54 23.34 8.76 2.49
CA ALA A 54 24.75 9.05 2.23
C ALA A 54 25.69 8.28 3.17
N GLU A 55 25.22 7.87 4.34
CA GLU A 55 26.00 7.16 5.36
C GLU A 55 25.21 5.96 5.89
N PRO A 56 25.00 4.91 5.06
CA PRO A 56 24.14 3.80 5.40
C PRO A 56 24.88 2.79 6.29
N ASP A 57 25.01 3.13 7.57
CA ASP A 57 25.65 2.31 8.61
C ASP A 57 25.20 0.84 8.59
N TRP A 58 23.91 0.61 8.37
CA TRP A 58 23.29 -0.70 8.33
C TRP A 58 23.80 -1.63 7.23
N VAL A 59 24.39 -1.10 6.15
CA VAL A 59 24.95 -1.93 5.06
C VAL A 59 26.22 -2.64 5.53
N THR A 60 26.86 -2.15 6.59
CA THR A 60 28.03 -2.78 7.21
C THR A 60 27.67 -3.81 8.27
N GLU A 61 26.38 -4.09 8.47
CA GLU A 61 25.96 -5.22 9.31
C GLU A 61 26.23 -6.53 8.58
N ASP A 62 26.76 -7.54 9.29
CA ASP A 62 27.24 -8.81 8.71
C ASP A 62 26.29 -9.39 7.64
N ALA A 63 24.98 -9.44 7.93
CA ALA A 63 24.00 -10.00 7.00
C ALA A 63 23.77 -9.14 5.74
N ALA A 64 23.80 -7.81 5.87
CA ALA A 64 23.63 -6.90 4.74
C ALA A 64 24.90 -6.87 3.89
N GLU A 65 26.08 -6.80 4.53
CA GLU A 65 27.38 -6.84 3.87
C GLU A 65 27.55 -8.16 3.10
N GLN A 66 27.15 -9.28 3.70
CA GLN A 66 27.16 -10.59 3.05
C GLN A 66 26.25 -10.63 1.82
N ALA A 67 25.01 -10.15 1.93
CA ALA A 67 24.06 -10.12 0.82
C ALA A 67 24.55 -9.23 -0.34
N VAL A 68 24.99 -8.01 -0.04
CA VAL A 68 25.54 -7.08 -1.03
C VAL A 68 26.76 -7.70 -1.72
N SER A 69 27.71 -8.24 -0.94
CA SER A 69 28.92 -8.89 -1.47
C SER A 69 28.60 -10.09 -2.37
N ALA A 70 27.58 -10.87 -2.01
CA ALA A 70 27.12 -12.01 -2.81
C ALA A 70 26.60 -11.53 -4.18
N PHE A 71 25.76 -10.50 -4.23
CA PHE A 71 25.32 -9.90 -5.49
C PHE A 71 26.48 -9.32 -6.31
N SER A 72 27.41 -8.58 -5.69
CA SER A 72 28.57 -8.03 -6.40
C SER A 72 29.43 -9.15 -7.03
N SER A 73 29.57 -10.30 -6.35
CA SER A 73 30.30 -11.47 -6.88
C SER A 73 29.64 -12.08 -8.13
N LEU A 74 28.35 -11.82 -8.34
CA LEU A 74 27.57 -12.26 -9.50
C LEU A 74 27.55 -11.22 -10.63
N GLY A 75 28.30 -10.12 -10.51
CA GLY A 75 28.39 -9.08 -11.54
C GLY A 75 27.35 -7.96 -11.40
N PHE A 76 26.63 -7.88 -10.28
CA PHE A 76 25.80 -6.73 -9.98
C PHE A 76 26.68 -5.50 -9.64
N THR A 77 26.18 -4.32 -10.00
CA THR A 77 26.77 -3.02 -9.71
C THR A 77 25.86 -2.28 -8.74
N ASP A 78 26.46 -1.66 -7.74
CA ASP A 78 25.76 -0.89 -6.71
C ASP A 78 25.09 0.33 -7.33
N VAL A 79 23.85 0.59 -6.92
CA VAL A 79 23.12 1.81 -7.24
C VAL A 79 23.14 2.77 -6.05
N GLY A 80 23.01 2.24 -4.84
CA GLY A 80 23.11 3.01 -3.59
C GLY A 80 22.12 2.57 -2.52
N ALA A 81 22.30 3.16 -1.34
CA ALA A 81 21.40 2.98 -0.21
C ALA A 81 20.32 4.07 -0.18
N TYR A 82 19.13 3.69 0.27
CA TYR A 82 17.97 4.57 0.34
C TYR A 82 17.19 4.35 1.64
N ARG A 83 16.66 5.46 2.17
CA ARG A 83 15.60 5.47 3.18
C ARG A 83 14.25 5.70 2.48
N ILE A 84 13.19 5.14 3.03
CA ILE A 84 11.83 5.39 2.56
C ILE A 84 11.21 6.47 3.45
N ARG A 85 10.85 7.62 2.87
CA ARG A 85 10.35 8.79 3.63
C ARG A 85 9.13 8.44 4.50
N GLU A 86 8.21 7.66 3.95
CA GLU A 86 6.93 7.29 4.55
C GLU A 86 7.05 6.05 5.46
N MET A 87 8.16 5.31 5.38
CA MET A 87 8.40 4.08 6.13
C MET A 87 9.76 4.11 6.84
N LYS A 88 9.79 4.78 8.00
CA LYS A 88 11.02 5.03 8.75
C LYS A 88 11.78 3.76 9.16
N ASN A 89 11.06 2.65 9.33
CA ASN A 89 11.63 1.38 9.80
C ASN A 89 12.19 0.52 8.66
N VAL A 90 12.10 0.98 7.40
CA VAL A 90 12.65 0.28 6.25
C VAL A 90 13.74 1.10 5.57
N LYS A 91 14.85 0.42 5.32
CA LYS A 91 15.93 0.87 4.45
C LYS A 91 16.13 -0.14 3.32
N LEU A 92 16.65 0.30 2.18
CA LEU A 92 16.98 -0.59 1.07
C LEU A 92 18.30 -0.22 0.41
N PHE A 93 18.95 -1.21 -0.20
CA PHE A 93 20.16 -1.06 -1.00
C PHE A 93 19.91 -1.64 -2.39
N GLY A 94 20.00 -0.79 -3.41
CA GLY A 94 19.74 -1.16 -4.80
C GLY A 94 21.00 -1.65 -5.49
N LEU A 95 20.89 -2.74 -6.26
CA LEU A 95 21.91 -3.21 -7.17
C LEU A 95 21.31 -3.57 -8.54
N ILE A 96 22.08 -3.43 -9.62
CA ILE A 96 21.65 -3.77 -10.99
C ILE A 96 22.66 -4.66 -11.69
N HIS A 97 22.20 -5.55 -12.56
CA HIS A 97 23.04 -6.30 -13.49
C HIS A 97 22.72 -5.84 -14.92
N PRO A 98 23.47 -4.88 -15.49
CA PRO A 98 23.10 -4.23 -16.75
C PRO A 98 23.00 -5.18 -17.96
N GLN A 99 23.89 -6.17 -18.05
CA GLN A 99 23.94 -7.13 -19.18
C GLN A 99 22.79 -8.13 -19.15
N GLU A 100 22.35 -8.52 -17.95
CA GLU A 100 21.26 -9.48 -17.79
C GLU A 100 19.91 -8.81 -17.54
N GLN A 101 19.89 -7.49 -17.36
CA GLN A 101 18.72 -6.66 -17.09
C GLN A 101 17.93 -7.16 -15.87
N ILE A 102 18.65 -7.44 -14.80
CA ILE A 102 18.12 -7.90 -13.52
C ILE A 102 18.42 -6.82 -12.48
N THR A 103 17.47 -6.55 -11.60
CA THR A 103 17.68 -5.67 -10.43
C THR A 103 17.62 -6.50 -9.17
N ALA A 104 18.47 -6.19 -8.19
CA ALA A 104 18.42 -6.78 -6.86
C ALA A 104 18.23 -5.67 -5.83
N VAL A 105 17.53 -6.00 -4.74
CA VAL A 105 17.34 -5.09 -3.62
C VAL A 105 17.56 -5.85 -2.33
N VAL A 106 18.45 -5.33 -1.49
CA VAL A 106 18.63 -5.79 -0.11
C VAL A 106 17.85 -4.85 0.78
N TYR A 107 16.95 -5.38 1.59
CA TYR A 107 16.15 -4.61 2.54
C TYR A 107 16.64 -4.83 3.95
N LYS A 108 16.43 -3.81 4.78
CA LYS A 108 16.48 -3.93 6.23
C LYS A 108 15.18 -3.39 6.80
N HIS A 109 14.54 -4.20 7.65
CA HIS A 109 13.47 -3.74 8.53
C HIS A 109 13.87 -3.99 9.99
N GLU A 110 13.69 -2.99 10.85
CA GLU A 110 14.17 -3.01 12.24
C GLU A 110 13.75 -4.27 13.02
N ASP A 111 12.49 -4.68 12.90
CA ASP A 111 11.95 -5.83 13.63
C ASP A 111 12.08 -7.20 12.93
N VAL A 112 12.48 -7.23 11.66
CA VAL A 112 12.36 -8.42 10.78
C VAL A 112 13.72 -8.90 10.30
N GLY A 113 14.68 -7.99 10.28
CA GLY A 113 16.03 -8.23 9.79
C GLY A 113 16.15 -7.92 8.31
N ILE A 114 17.07 -8.63 7.69
CA ILE A 114 17.53 -8.38 6.33
C ILE A 114 17.01 -9.47 5.40
N TRP A 115 16.56 -9.07 4.21
CA TRP A 115 16.18 -9.98 3.13
C TRP A 115 16.50 -9.36 1.78
N SER A 116 16.45 -10.17 0.75
CA SER A 116 16.86 -9.85 -0.61
C SER A 116 15.76 -10.23 -1.60
N ASP A 117 15.56 -9.34 -2.58
CA ASP A 117 14.72 -9.57 -3.73
C ASP A 117 15.53 -9.51 -5.02
N VAL A 118 15.21 -10.38 -5.97
CA VAL A 118 15.69 -10.34 -7.35
C VAL A 118 14.52 -10.11 -8.27
N TYR A 119 14.64 -9.08 -9.10
CA TYR A 119 13.58 -8.52 -9.90
C TYR A 119 13.93 -8.50 -11.40
N VAL A 120 12.96 -8.89 -12.22
CA VAL A 120 13.03 -8.80 -13.68
C VAL A 120 11.71 -8.26 -14.21
N GLU A 121 11.82 -7.28 -15.11
CA GLU A 121 10.70 -6.74 -15.86
C GLU A 121 10.88 -6.99 -17.35
N CYS A 122 9.81 -7.39 -18.02
CA CYS A 122 9.77 -7.54 -19.46
C CYS A 122 9.09 -6.32 -20.12
N GLU A 123 9.49 -5.97 -21.34
CA GLU A 123 8.91 -4.85 -22.11
C GLU A 123 7.40 -4.99 -22.37
N ASN A 124 6.85 -6.20 -22.24
CA ASN A 124 5.41 -6.47 -22.36
C ASN A 124 4.62 -6.19 -21.06
N GLY A 125 5.28 -5.67 -20.01
CA GLY A 125 4.68 -5.38 -18.71
C GLY A 125 4.58 -6.59 -17.77
N GLU A 126 5.05 -7.77 -18.17
CA GLU A 126 5.18 -8.91 -17.26
C GLU A 126 6.38 -8.73 -16.34
N SER A 127 6.23 -9.15 -15.08
CA SER A 127 7.31 -9.05 -14.11
C SER A 127 7.46 -10.29 -13.24
N LEU A 128 8.70 -10.57 -12.84
CA LEU A 128 9.05 -11.64 -11.92
C LEU A 128 9.82 -11.04 -10.74
N THR A 129 9.39 -11.40 -9.53
CA THR A 129 10.23 -11.21 -8.34
C THR A 129 10.45 -12.53 -7.63
N VAL A 130 11.70 -12.83 -7.32
CA VAL A 130 12.13 -13.95 -6.48
C VAL A 130 12.69 -13.38 -5.18
N SER A 131 12.25 -13.91 -4.04
CA SER A 131 12.55 -13.33 -2.74
C SER A 131 12.88 -14.40 -1.70
N ASN A 132 13.80 -14.08 -0.79
CA ASN A 132 14.04 -14.87 0.42
C ASN A 132 13.34 -14.29 1.66
N ALA A 133 12.44 -13.32 1.47
CA ALA A 133 11.75 -12.68 2.57
C ALA A 133 10.99 -13.68 3.46
N PRO A 134 10.89 -13.40 4.77
CA PRO A 134 10.28 -14.33 5.71
C PRO A 134 8.76 -14.48 5.55
N LEU A 135 8.09 -13.53 4.89
CA LEU A 135 6.63 -13.41 4.79
C LEU A 135 6.19 -12.85 3.43
N GLY A 136 4.89 -12.97 3.12
CA GLY A 136 4.26 -12.30 1.99
C GLY A 136 4.11 -13.16 0.74
N GLY A 137 4.30 -14.47 0.84
CA GLY A 137 4.06 -15.43 -0.24
C GLY A 137 2.59 -15.82 -0.34
N GLU A 138 1.83 -15.48 0.70
CA GLU A 138 0.43 -15.78 0.94
C GLU A 138 -0.50 -14.69 0.37
N MET A 139 0.06 -13.50 0.11
CA MET A 139 -0.66 -12.38 -0.49
C MET A 139 -0.87 -12.63 -1.98
N ASP A 140 -2.02 -12.22 -2.49
CA ASP A 140 -2.23 -12.23 -3.92
C ASP A 140 -1.33 -11.20 -4.61
N VAL A 141 -1.08 -11.47 -5.89
CA VAL A 141 -0.27 -10.64 -6.79
C VAL A 141 -1.14 -10.07 -7.88
N ARG A 142 -0.84 -8.84 -8.30
CA ARG A 142 -1.54 -8.19 -9.41
C ARG A 142 -1.42 -8.99 -10.73
N PRO A 143 -2.34 -8.81 -11.68
CA PRO A 143 -2.21 -9.36 -13.02
C PRO A 143 -0.85 -9.00 -13.65
N ASN A 144 -0.28 -9.94 -14.42
CA ASN A 144 1.02 -9.83 -15.08
C ASN A 144 2.24 -9.76 -14.14
N ALA A 145 2.05 -9.79 -12.82
CA ALA A 145 3.14 -9.99 -11.87
C ALA A 145 3.20 -11.44 -11.39
N ARG A 146 4.41 -11.96 -11.22
CA ARG A 146 4.66 -13.27 -10.64
C ARG A 146 5.64 -13.13 -9.48
N LYS A 147 5.30 -13.72 -8.35
CA LYS A 147 6.12 -13.72 -7.15
C LYS A 147 6.48 -15.14 -6.74
N ILE A 148 7.74 -15.34 -6.39
CA ILE A 148 8.26 -16.60 -5.89
C ILE A 148 9.00 -16.30 -4.58
N ILE A 149 8.36 -16.53 -3.44
CA ILE A 149 9.06 -16.49 -2.15
C ILE A 149 9.57 -17.89 -1.81
N VAL A 150 10.86 -17.98 -1.51
CA VAL A 150 11.46 -19.18 -0.93
C VAL A 150 12.33 -18.76 0.24
N LYS A 151 11.82 -19.00 1.45
CA LYS A 151 12.51 -18.64 2.69
C LYS A 151 13.87 -19.34 2.77
N GLY A 152 14.89 -18.62 3.19
CA GLY A 152 16.23 -19.16 3.44
C GLY A 152 17.10 -19.40 2.20
N LEU A 153 16.67 -18.99 1.00
CA LEU A 153 17.59 -18.92 -0.14
C LEU A 153 18.64 -17.82 0.09
N ASP A 154 19.88 -18.10 -0.27
CA ASP A 154 20.91 -17.08 -0.40
C ASP A 154 20.78 -16.30 -1.72
N GLU A 155 21.53 -15.21 -1.85
CA GLU A 155 21.48 -14.30 -3.00
C GLU A 155 21.87 -14.99 -4.32
N ILE A 156 22.78 -15.97 -4.27
CA ILE A 156 23.19 -16.73 -5.46
C ILE A 156 22.01 -17.57 -5.95
N GLN A 157 21.36 -18.29 -5.03
CA GLN A 157 20.19 -19.11 -5.32
C GLN A 157 19.00 -18.27 -5.79
N LEU A 158 18.81 -17.06 -5.26
CA LEU A 158 17.78 -16.14 -5.74
C LEU A 158 18.02 -15.74 -7.20
N VAL A 159 19.25 -15.37 -7.56
CA VAL A 159 19.61 -15.00 -8.94
C VAL A 159 19.46 -16.19 -9.89
N GLU A 160 19.95 -17.38 -9.50
CA GLU A 160 19.78 -18.59 -10.29
C GLU A 160 18.30 -18.92 -10.53
N LYS A 161 17.48 -18.83 -9.49
CA LYS A 161 16.05 -19.09 -9.61
C LYS A 161 15.36 -18.04 -10.48
N ALA A 162 15.71 -16.76 -10.35
CA ALA A 162 15.18 -15.71 -11.23
C ALA A 162 15.56 -15.95 -12.70
N LYS A 163 16.79 -16.40 -12.98
CA LYS A 163 17.25 -16.77 -14.34
C LYS A 163 16.50 -17.97 -14.92
N GLN A 164 16.17 -18.95 -14.10
CA GLN A 164 15.42 -20.14 -14.51
C GLN A 164 13.95 -19.80 -14.79
N GLU A 165 13.37 -18.93 -13.99
CA GLU A 165 11.94 -18.64 -13.98
C GLU A 165 11.53 -17.47 -14.88
N ARG A 166 12.49 -16.60 -15.24
CA ARG A 166 12.22 -15.48 -16.15
C ARG A 166 11.84 -16.01 -17.52
N LYS A 167 10.79 -15.42 -18.10
CA LYS A 167 10.42 -15.68 -19.48
C LYS A 167 11.44 -15.03 -20.42
N ARG A 168 11.54 -15.55 -21.64
CA ARG A 168 12.50 -15.08 -22.66
C ARG A 168 11.96 -13.88 -23.46
N TYR A 169 11.44 -12.88 -22.77
CA TYR A 169 11.09 -11.60 -23.37
C TYR A 169 12.24 -10.60 -23.20
N PRO A 170 12.35 -9.59 -24.08
CA PRO A 170 13.22 -8.44 -23.83
C PRO A 170 12.90 -7.84 -22.46
N CYS A 171 13.93 -7.59 -21.67
CA CYS A 171 13.77 -7.04 -20.32
C CYS A 171 13.96 -5.52 -20.34
N LYS A 172 13.23 -4.81 -19.48
CA LYS A 172 13.38 -3.37 -19.34
C LYS A 172 14.67 -3.07 -18.56
N PRO A 173 15.60 -2.26 -19.11
CA PRO A 173 16.81 -1.91 -18.38
C PRO A 173 16.51 -0.93 -17.24
N VAL A 174 17.12 -1.19 -16.08
CA VAL A 174 17.20 -0.25 -14.95
C VAL A 174 18.66 0.21 -14.84
N SER A 175 18.85 1.51 -14.65
CA SER A 175 20.14 2.16 -14.43
C SER A 175 20.18 2.78 -13.03
N ALA A 176 21.37 3.22 -12.61
CA ALA A 176 21.51 3.89 -11.32
C ALA A 176 20.68 5.19 -11.26
N GLU A 177 20.56 5.90 -12.38
CA GLU A 177 19.85 7.17 -12.48
C GLU A 177 18.33 7.02 -12.39
N ASN A 178 17.76 5.92 -12.91
CA ASN A 178 16.30 5.73 -12.91
C ASN A 178 15.81 4.77 -11.81
N PHE A 179 16.70 4.06 -11.11
CA PHE A 179 16.33 3.06 -10.09
C PHE A 179 15.28 3.58 -9.10
N ALA A 180 15.49 4.77 -8.53
CA ALA A 180 14.55 5.33 -7.54
C ALA A 180 13.16 5.56 -8.14
N SER A 181 13.08 6.22 -9.30
CA SER A 181 11.82 6.46 -9.99
C SER A 181 11.12 5.16 -10.43
N GLU A 182 11.87 4.14 -10.87
CA GLU A 182 11.31 2.85 -11.25
C GLU A 182 10.81 2.08 -10.02
N PHE A 183 11.50 2.19 -8.88
CA PHE A 183 11.07 1.59 -7.61
C PHE A 183 9.80 2.25 -7.06
N GLU A 184 9.74 3.58 -7.05
CA GLU A 184 8.57 4.31 -6.53
C GLU A 184 7.35 4.09 -7.42
N ARG A 185 7.52 4.18 -8.74
CA ARG A 185 6.43 3.97 -9.69
C ARG A 185 5.88 2.55 -9.61
N SER A 186 6.74 1.56 -9.48
CA SER A 186 6.35 0.20 -9.11
C SER A 186 5.43 0.14 -7.90
N TYR A 187 5.88 0.81 -6.83
CA TYR A 187 5.23 0.78 -5.54
C TYR A 187 3.83 1.31 -5.65
N ALA A 188 3.71 2.47 -6.28
CA ALA A 188 2.43 3.09 -6.57
C ALA A 188 1.49 2.12 -7.29
N GLU A 189 1.92 1.48 -8.37
CA GLU A 189 1.04 0.65 -9.17
C GLU A 189 0.59 -0.66 -8.46
N ASP A 190 1.40 -1.24 -7.55
CA ASP A 190 0.97 -2.42 -6.76
C ASP A 190 0.00 -1.99 -5.67
N MET A 191 0.29 -0.85 -5.03
CA MET A 191 -0.62 -0.27 -4.06
C MET A 191 -1.94 0.15 -4.71
N ASP A 192 -1.94 0.71 -5.91
CA ASP A 192 -3.15 1.05 -6.66
C ASP A 192 -4.00 -0.20 -6.94
N TRP A 193 -3.36 -1.28 -7.37
CA TRP A 193 -4.05 -2.56 -7.53
C TRP A 193 -4.60 -3.08 -6.20
N ARG A 194 -3.82 -3.06 -5.11
CA ARG A 194 -4.29 -3.48 -3.79
C ARG A 194 -5.42 -2.60 -3.26
N ASN A 195 -5.37 -1.30 -3.49
CA ASN A 195 -6.40 -0.33 -3.14
C ASN A 195 -7.69 -0.57 -3.93
N SER A 196 -7.55 -0.92 -5.21
CA SER A 196 -8.69 -1.19 -6.07
C SER A 196 -9.50 -2.41 -5.61
N ARG A 197 -8.83 -3.37 -4.96
CA ARG A 197 -9.41 -4.68 -4.59
C ARG A 197 -9.70 -4.81 -3.09
N GLY A 198 -8.90 -4.16 -2.24
CA GLY A 198 -8.81 -4.46 -0.82
C GLY A 198 -8.04 -5.75 -0.53
N THR A 199 -7.85 -6.04 0.76
CA THR A 199 -7.34 -7.34 1.23
C THR A 199 -8.51 -8.30 1.42
N THR A 200 -8.39 -9.55 1.00
CA THR A 200 -9.46 -10.54 1.19
C THR A 200 -9.29 -11.36 2.46
N LYS A 201 -10.40 -11.96 2.93
CA LYS A 201 -10.35 -12.92 4.05
C LYS A 201 -9.44 -14.10 3.72
N GLU A 202 -9.49 -14.61 2.49
CA GLU A 202 -8.68 -15.74 2.04
C GLU A 202 -7.17 -15.44 2.10
N GLU A 203 -6.76 -14.20 1.79
CA GLU A 203 -5.37 -13.77 1.99
C GLU A 203 -4.99 -13.88 3.47
N ILE A 204 -5.84 -13.40 4.38
CA ILE A 204 -5.62 -13.47 5.82
C ILE A 204 -5.59 -14.93 6.31
N PHE A 205 -6.48 -15.79 5.82
CA PHE A 205 -6.49 -17.23 6.10
C PHE A 205 -5.17 -17.89 5.70
N ARG A 206 -4.66 -17.65 4.48
CA ARG A 206 -3.39 -18.26 4.04
C ARG A 206 -2.20 -17.79 4.86
N ILE A 207 -2.21 -16.52 5.26
CA ILE A 207 -1.19 -16.00 6.18
C ILE A 207 -1.27 -16.77 7.51
N ALA A 208 -2.48 -17.11 8.00
CA ALA A 208 -2.73 -17.74 9.29
C ALA A 208 -2.25 -19.18 9.32
N GLU A 209 -2.54 -19.92 8.26
CA GLU A 209 -2.05 -21.29 8.06
C GLU A 209 -0.52 -21.38 8.07
N ASN A 210 0.17 -20.35 7.57
CA ASN A 210 1.62 -20.32 7.50
C ASN A 210 2.30 -19.74 8.76
N MET A 211 1.54 -19.35 9.78
CA MET A 211 2.07 -18.91 11.06
C MET A 211 1.90 -19.98 12.14
N GLU A 212 2.86 -20.02 13.07
CA GLU A 212 2.77 -20.90 14.22
C GLU A 212 1.66 -20.42 15.18
N GLY A 213 0.50 -21.08 15.14
CA GLY A 213 -0.61 -20.82 16.04
C GLY A 213 -1.94 -21.43 15.61
N ASP A 214 -2.80 -21.71 16.59
CA ASP A 214 -4.22 -21.96 16.34
C ASP A 214 -4.94 -20.61 16.32
N PHE A 215 -5.53 -20.25 15.19
CA PHE A 215 -6.35 -19.05 15.01
C PHE A 215 -7.80 -19.48 14.82
N SER A 216 -8.71 -18.88 15.58
CA SER A 216 -10.14 -19.12 15.42
C SER A 216 -10.71 -18.30 14.26
N ASP A 217 -11.86 -18.69 13.72
CA ASP A 217 -12.56 -17.91 12.70
C ASP A 217 -12.85 -16.47 13.18
N ASN A 218 -13.14 -16.29 14.47
CA ASN A 218 -13.35 -14.96 15.07
C ASN A 218 -12.08 -14.10 15.04
N ASP A 219 -10.89 -14.70 15.21
CA ASP A 219 -9.63 -13.95 15.11
C ASP A 219 -9.39 -13.46 13.68
N ILE A 220 -9.74 -14.28 12.70
CA ILE A 220 -9.60 -13.97 11.28
C ILE A 220 -10.58 -12.87 10.86
N ASP A 221 -11.83 -12.96 11.31
CA ASP A 221 -12.84 -11.93 11.09
C ASP A 221 -12.44 -10.59 11.72
N ALA A 222 -11.92 -10.60 12.94
CA ALA A 222 -11.46 -9.38 13.61
C ALA A 222 -10.29 -8.71 12.85
N VAL A 223 -9.35 -9.51 12.35
CA VAL A 223 -8.21 -9.01 11.56
C VAL A 223 -8.65 -8.50 10.20
N TYR A 224 -9.64 -9.15 9.59
CA TYR A 224 -10.24 -8.70 8.33
C TYR A 224 -10.94 -7.35 8.50
N LEU A 225 -11.84 -7.22 9.48
CA LEU A 225 -12.54 -5.96 9.75
C LEU A 225 -11.57 -4.82 10.03
N GLN A 226 -10.54 -5.08 10.82
CA GLN A 226 -9.49 -4.08 11.07
C GLN A 226 -8.70 -3.72 9.79
N SER A 227 -8.43 -4.70 8.91
CA SER A 227 -7.78 -4.44 7.63
C SER A 227 -8.65 -3.53 6.74
N LEU A 228 -9.96 -3.74 6.74
CA LEU A 228 -10.91 -2.87 6.04
C LEU A 228 -10.90 -1.45 6.61
N GLN A 229 -11.03 -1.28 7.93
CA GLN A 229 -11.00 0.02 8.60
C GLN A 229 -9.73 0.80 8.26
N ASN A 230 -8.56 0.17 8.39
CA ASN A 230 -7.29 0.81 8.03
C ASN A 230 -7.19 1.16 6.54
N GLY A 231 -7.79 0.32 5.67
CA GLY A 231 -7.87 0.59 4.24
C GLY A 231 -8.71 1.83 3.94
N ILE A 232 -9.85 1.99 4.61
CA ILE A 232 -10.73 3.16 4.51
C ILE A 232 -10.02 4.42 5.01
N GLU A 233 -9.44 4.37 6.21
CA GLU A 233 -8.71 5.51 6.80
C GLU A 233 -7.58 5.99 5.87
N ARG A 234 -6.78 5.06 5.36
CA ARG A 234 -5.69 5.38 4.44
C ARG A 234 -6.18 5.99 3.14
N LEU A 235 -7.20 5.39 2.50
CA LEU A 235 -7.74 5.91 1.25
C LEU A 235 -8.36 7.29 1.45
N ASN A 236 -8.94 7.56 2.62
CA ASN A 236 -9.44 8.88 2.98
C ASN A 236 -8.32 9.91 3.02
N GLU A 237 -7.24 9.65 3.75
CA GLU A 237 -6.07 10.54 3.82
C GLU A 237 -5.48 10.82 2.42
N GLU A 238 -5.35 9.78 1.60
CA GLU A 238 -4.76 9.90 0.26
C GLU A 238 -5.65 10.65 -0.73
N CYS A 239 -6.96 10.39 -0.72
CA CYS A 239 -7.91 11.13 -1.56
C CYS A 239 -7.92 12.63 -1.19
N ILE A 240 -7.83 12.95 0.11
CA ILE A 240 -7.69 14.34 0.57
C ILE A 240 -6.38 14.95 0.07
N GLN A 241 -5.26 14.24 0.18
CA GLN A 241 -3.97 14.74 -0.29
C GLN A 241 -3.99 15.03 -1.81
N VAL A 242 -4.54 14.12 -2.62
CA VAL A 242 -4.71 14.34 -4.06
C VAL A 242 -5.62 15.55 -4.32
N PHE A 243 -6.71 15.70 -3.56
CA PHE A 243 -7.59 16.86 -3.69
C PHE A 243 -6.85 18.17 -3.39
N ILE A 244 -6.02 18.21 -2.33
CA ILE A 244 -5.20 19.38 -1.98
C ILE A 244 -4.26 19.76 -3.13
N GLU A 245 -3.64 18.77 -3.77
CA GLU A 245 -2.67 19.00 -4.85
C GLU A 245 -3.32 19.43 -6.17
N THR A 246 -4.58 19.09 -6.38
CA THR A 246 -5.28 19.27 -7.67
C THR A 246 -6.37 20.33 -7.66
N THR A 247 -6.78 20.81 -6.48
CA THR A 247 -7.86 21.77 -6.35
C THR A 247 -7.46 23.19 -6.79
N ASP A 248 -8.37 23.86 -7.52
CA ASP A 248 -8.25 25.29 -7.87
C ASP A 248 -8.82 26.21 -6.76
N MET A 249 -9.15 25.63 -5.60
CA MET A 249 -9.71 26.35 -4.47
C MET A 249 -8.75 27.44 -3.98
N ARG A 250 -9.29 28.62 -3.69
CA ARG A 250 -8.48 29.72 -3.15
C ARG A 250 -8.02 29.35 -1.74
N VAL A 251 -6.82 29.79 -1.36
CA VAL A 251 -6.28 29.61 0.01
C VAL A 251 -7.29 30.01 1.09
N SER A 252 -8.00 31.13 0.92
CA SER A 252 -9.01 31.61 1.88
C SER A 252 -10.25 30.72 2.00
N GLU A 253 -10.56 29.95 0.96
CA GLU A 253 -11.66 28.99 0.96
C GLU A 253 -11.19 27.66 1.56
N TRP A 254 -9.99 27.20 1.19
CA TRP A 254 -9.34 26.04 1.78
C TRP A 254 -9.21 26.14 3.29
N GLU A 255 -8.70 27.27 3.80
CA GLU A 255 -8.51 27.49 5.24
C GLU A 255 -9.81 27.39 6.05
N LYS A 256 -10.98 27.56 5.43
CA LYS A 256 -12.28 27.43 6.12
C LYS A 256 -12.75 25.99 6.25
N ILE A 257 -12.27 25.10 5.38
CA ILE A 257 -12.79 23.73 5.31
C ILE A 257 -11.73 22.69 5.66
N ARG A 258 -10.43 23.04 5.64
CA ARG A 258 -9.32 22.07 5.73
C ARG A 258 -9.39 21.15 6.94
N ASP A 259 -9.95 21.65 8.05
CA ASP A 259 -10.04 20.91 9.31
C ASP A 259 -11.36 20.12 9.42
N ASN A 260 -12.30 20.34 8.48
CA ASN A 260 -13.66 19.80 8.48
C ASN A 260 -14.00 19.02 7.19
N ILE A 261 -13.03 18.38 6.56
CA ILE A 261 -13.26 17.57 5.34
C ILE A 261 -13.06 16.08 5.57
N PHE A 262 -13.80 15.30 4.81
CA PHE A 262 -13.69 13.84 4.73
C PHE A 262 -14.08 13.36 3.33
N THR A 263 -13.91 12.07 3.07
CA THR A 263 -14.16 11.49 1.76
C THR A 263 -15.20 10.38 1.82
N VAL A 264 -16.00 10.25 0.76
CA VAL A 264 -16.85 9.09 0.56
C VAL A 264 -16.39 8.42 -0.72
N HIS A 265 -15.68 7.30 -0.57
CA HIS A 265 -15.03 6.61 -1.66
C HIS A 265 -15.61 5.22 -1.91
N GLU A 266 -15.56 4.75 -3.16
CA GLU A 266 -16.19 3.50 -3.61
C GLU A 266 -15.75 2.22 -2.87
N LYS A 267 -14.67 2.28 -2.08
CA LYS A 267 -14.15 1.15 -1.28
C LYS A 267 -14.68 1.05 0.15
N ILE A 268 -15.57 1.95 0.58
CA ILE A 268 -16.26 1.79 1.86
C ILE A 268 -17.37 0.73 1.67
N PRO A 269 -17.33 -0.41 2.38
CA PRO A 269 -18.43 -1.37 2.32
C PRO A 269 -19.72 -0.72 2.83
N PRO A 270 -20.88 -0.94 2.19
CA PRO A 270 -22.15 -0.35 2.62
C PRO A 270 -22.46 -0.57 4.10
N GLU A 271 -22.14 -1.74 4.64
CA GLU A 271 -22.32 -2.09 6.05
C GLU A 271 -21.45 -1.27 7.02
N MET A 272 -20.33 -0.70 6.55
CA MET A 272 -19.44 0.14 7.35
C MET A 272 -19.70 1.63 7.16
N LEU A 273 -20.59 2.00 6.23
CA LEU A 273 -20.81 3.40 5.88
C LEU A 273 -21.29 4.22 7.08
N LEU A 274 -22.19 3.68 7.90
CA LEU A 274 -22.72 4.42 9.06
C LEU A 274 -21.67 4.63 10.13
N GLU A 275 -20.99 3.58 10.55
CA GLU A 275 -19.87 3.66 11.50
C GLU A 275 -18.81 4.65 10.98
N TYR A 276 -18.55 4.64 9.67
CA TYR A 276 -17.63 5.59 9.04
C TYR A 276 -18.12 7.04 9.17
N ILE A 277 -19.39 7.33 8.82
CA ILE A 277 -19.99 8.68 8.90
C ILE A 277 -20.01 9.19 10.33
N GLU A 278 -20.32 8.33 11.31
CA GLU A 278 -20.40 8.68 12.72
C GLU A 278 -19.08 9.18 13.31
N ASN A 279 -17.94 8.89 12.66
CA ASN A 279 -16.65 9.47 13.03
C ASN A 279 -16.53 10.97 12.68
N TYR A 280 -17.39 11.49 11.80
CA TYR A 280 -17.36 12.87 11.32
C TYR A 280 -18.62 13.65 11.69
N ILE A 281 -19.78 12.98 11.71
CA ILE A 281 -21.08 13.59 11.98
C ILE A 281 -21.69 12.89 13.18
N ALA A 282 -21.97 13.63 14.26
CA ALA A 282 -22.58 13.09 15.46
C ALA A 282 -24.07 12.79 15.24
N LEU A 283 -24.39 11.56 14.83
CA LEU A 283 -25.76 11.10 14.66
C LEU A 283 -26.38 10.71 16.01
N SER A 284 -27.64 11.08 16.22
CA SER A 284 -28.46 10.53 17.31
C SER A 284 -28.90 9.10 17.01
N GLU A 285 -29.29 8.33 18.04
CA GLU A 285 -29.79 6.96 17.87
C GLU A 285 -30.94 6.85 16.85
N THR A 286 -31.78 7.89 16.78
CA THR A 286 -32.90 7.92 15.83
C THR A 286 -32.42 8.13 14.39
N GLU A 287 -31.44 9.00 14.19
CA GLU A 287 -30.84 9.26 12.88
C GLU A 287 -30.03 8.06 12.39
N SER A 288 -29.25 7.42 13.27
CA SER A 288 -28.50 6.19 12.94
C SER A 288 -29.45 5.06 12.54
N ALA A 289 -30.52 4.80 13.33
CA ALA A 289 -31.51 3.77 13.00
C ALA A 289 -32.25 4.06 11.68
N GLN A 290 -32.53 5.34 11.40
CA GLN A 290 -33.13 5.75 10.15
C GLN A 290 -32.16 5.55 8.97
N ALA A 291 -30.89 5.92 9.13
CA ALA A 291 -29.85 5.76 8.12
C ALA A 291 -29.59 4.27 7.80
N GLU A 292 -29.63 3.40 8.82
CA GLU A 292 -29.48 1.94 8.68
C GLU A 292 -30.56 1.32 7.79
N SER A 293 -31.79 1.83 7.88
CA SER A 293 -32.89 1.37 7.03
C SER A 293 -32.71 1.65 5.52
N PHE A 294 -31.74 2.51 5.16
CA PHE A 294 -31.45 2.87 3.76
C PHE A 294 -30.23 2.17 3.18
N ILE A 295 -29.48 1.41 3.99
CA ILE A 295 -28.32 0.67 3.49
C ILE A 295 -28.82 -0.40 2.53
N ASP A 296 -28.52 -0.18 1.25
CA ASP A 296 -28.83 -1.07 0.14
C ASP A 296 -27.52 -1.51 -0.48
N HIS A 297 -27.17 -2.78 -0.29
CA HIS A 297 -25.89 -3.35 -0.73
C HIS A 297 -25.71 -3.34 -2.25
N ASP A 298 -26.77 -3.14 -3.01
CA ASP A 298 -26.71 -3.07 -4.48
C ASP A 298 -26.43 -1.64 -4.99
N LYS A 299 -26.38 -0.64 -4.11
CA LYS A 299 -26.14 0.76 -4.49
C LYS A 299 -24.69 1.20 -4.29
N PRO A 300 -24.18 2.11 -5.15
CA PRO A 300 -22.92 2.78 -4.91
C PRO A 300 -22.92 3.55 -3.59
N VAL A 301 -21.83 3.46 -2.84
CA VAL A 301 -21.73 4.06 -1.49
C VAL A 301 -21.86 5.58 -1.48
N ASN A 302 -21.45 6.26 -2.54
CA ASN A 302 -21.64 7.70 -2.69
C ASN A 302 -23.13 8.06 -2.81
N GLU A 303 -23.93 7.26 -3.52
CA GLU A 303 -25.39 7.45 -3.60
C GLU A 303 -26.07 7.14 -2.27
N LEU A 304 -25.59 6.13 -1.54
CA LEU A 304 -26.06 5.83 -0.18
C LEU A 304 -25.80 6.99 0.77
N PHE A 305 -24.58 7.54 0.75
CA PHE A 305 -24.22 8.69 1.57
C PHE A 305 -25.06 9.92 1.22
N GLU A 306 -25.21 10.24 -0.07
CA GLU A 306 -26.05 11.37 -0.50
C GLU A 306 -27.49 11.22 0.01
N ALA A 307 -28.06 10.01 -0.09
CA ALA A 307 -29.40 9.74 0.42
C ALA A 307 -29.52 9.92 1.95
N ILE A 308 -28.50 9.50 2.71
CA ILE A 308 -28.43 9.72 4.16
C ILE A 308 -28.32 11.22 4.46
N ASN A 309 -27.35 11.88 3.83
CA ASN A 309 -27.04 13.30 4.02
C ASN A 309 -28.23 14.23 3.69
N GLU A 310 -29.01 13.93 2.64
CA GLU A 310 -30.20 14.71 2.29
C GLU A 310 -31.28 14.74 3.39
N ARG A 311 -31.31 13.71 4.24
CA ARG A 311 -32.31 13.52 5.30
C ARG A 311 -31.86 14.03 6.66
N LEU A 312 -30.57 14.35 6.81
CA LEU A 312 -30.06 14.96 8.02
C LEU A 312 -30.64 16.38 8.22
N PRO A 313 -30.72 16.87 9.46
CA PRO A 313 -30.98 18.28 9.75
C PRO A 313 -30.03 19.20 8.96
N GLU A 314 -30.50 20.39 8.54
CA GLU A 314 -29.73 21.31 7.69
C GLU A 314 -28.38 21.72 8.30
N ASP A 315 -28.29 21.81 9.63
CA ASP A 315 -27.09 22.10 10.40
C ASP A 315 -26.12 20.91 10.53
N MET A 316 -26.50 19.72 10.05
CA MET A 316 -25.67 18.51 10.00
C MET A 316 -25.31 18.09 8.56
N LYS A 317 -25.95 18.70 7.55
CA LYS A 317 -25.71 18.35 6.15
C LYS A 317 -24.30 18.70 5.71
N SER A 318 -23.56 17.68 5.29
CA SER A 318 -22.27 17.85 4.65
C SER A 318 -22.43 18.38 3.23
N LYS A 319 -21.53 19.27 2.81
CA LYS A 319 -21.51 19.85 1.48
C LYS A 319 -20.39 19.25 0.65
N LYS A 320 -20.72 18.76 -0.55
CA LYS A 320 -19.71 18.30 -1.52
C LYS A 320 -18.85 19.49 -1.98
N VAL A 321 -17.54 19.38 -1.81
CA VAL A 321 -16.55 20.42 -2.17
C VAL A 321 -15.64 20.01 -3.32
N GLY A 322 -15.60 18.71 -3.66
CA GLY A 322 -14.76 18.22 -4.74
C GLY A 322 -14.96 16.73 -5.00
N GLN A 323 -14.14 16.21 -5.91
CA GLN A 323 -14.05 14.79 -6.21
C GLN A 323 -12.64 14.48 -6.72
N VAL A 324 -12.19 13.25 -6.51
CA VAL A 324 -10.94 12.71 -7.07
C VAL A 324 -11.21 11.36 -7.72
N SER A 325 -10.40 11.01 -8.72
CA SER A 325 -10.46 9.70 -9.39
C SER A 325 -9.35 8.74 -8.96
N GLU A 326 -8.35 9.25 -8.25
CA GLU A 326 -7.17 8.51 -7.79
C GLU A 326 -6.94 8.79 -6.29
N PRO A 327 -6.49 7.79 -5.50
CA PRO A 327 -6.21 6.39 -5.90
C PRO A 327 -7.49 5.56 -6.17
N VAL A 328 -8.64 6.05 -5.72
CA VAL A 328 -9.97 5.49 -6.00
C VAL A 328 -10.94 6.64 -6.28
N LYS A 329 -12.10 6.33 -6.86
CA LYS A 329 -13.16 7.34 -7.00
C LYS A 329 -13.68 7.74 -5.62
N ALA A 330 -13.60 9.02 -5.33
CA ALA A 330 -14.05 9.59 -4.08
C ALA A 330 -14.69 10.95 -4.26
N ASP A 331 -15.76 11.18 -3.51
CA ASP A 331 -16.36 12.49 -3.33
C ASP A 331 -15.80 13.12 -2.05
N ILE A 332 -15.43 14.40 -2.11
CA ILE A 332 -14.90 15.15 -0.97
C ILE A 332 -16.02 16.00 -0.39
N TYR A 333 -16.28 15.86 0.90
CA TYR A 333 -17.31 16.58 1.63
C TYR A 333 -16.69 17.42 2.73
N ALA A 334 -17.26 18.61 2.95
CA ALA A 334 -17.03 19.41 4.14
C ALA A 334 -18.25 19.28 5.05
N PHE A 335 -18.07 18.84 6.30
CA PHE A 335 -19.16 18.85 7.27
C PHE A 335 -19.36 20.27 7.82
N PRO A 336 -20.57 20.62 8.26
CA PRO A 336 -20.87 21.96 8.74
C PRO A 336 -20.01 22.28 9.97
N ASP A 337 -19.51 23.52 10.02
CA ASP A 337 -18.74 24.01 11.16
C ASP A 337 -19.62 23.88 12.40
N SER A 338 -19.25 23.00 13.33
CA SER A 338 -19.86 23.00 14.66
C SER A 338 -19.48 24.35 15.25
N GLY A 339 -20.39 25.33 15.17
CA GLY A 339 -20.16 26.71 15.54
C GLY A 339 -19.93 26.89 17.04
N ASP A 340 -18.93 26.21 17.61
CA ASP A 340 -18.39 26.45 18.93
C ASP A 340 -17.69 27.81 18.87
N GLU A 341 -18.52 28.85 19.00
CA GLU A 341 -18.11 30.12 19.59
C GLU A 341 -17.49 29.80 20.97
N TYR A 342 -16.16 29.79 21.03
CA TYR A 342 -15.40 29.76 22.28
C TYR A 342 -15.68 30.98 23.17
#